data_AF-A0AAD0X266-F1
#
_entry.id   AF-A0AAD0X266-F1
#
_cell.length_a   1.000
_cell.length_b   1.000
_cell.length_c   1.000
_cell.angle_alpha   90.00
_cell.angle_beta   90.00
_cell.angle_gamma   90.00
#
_symmetry.space_group_name_H-M   'P 1'
#
loop_
_entity.id
_entity.type
_entity.pdbx_description
1 polymer ?
#
loop_
_entity_poly.entity_id
_entity_poly.type
_entity_poly.pdbx_seq_one_letter_code
_entity_poly.pdbx_strand_id
1 'polypeptide(L)'
;MKVDYKASEHSPTLKDLTDRIRFLDNEGKIWLDEQRMLLLQAAAMGSFRRELVDMLGVERAKGFFLRLGYQSGLKDAELARKLRPDADAVEMFLTGPQLHSLKGMVKVNPLEMNIDIENGQFYADLEWQNSYEVENCRAEGMSSDQPVCWTLLGYAISYSSFFLGRQVLYKEVSCRGCGDSRCRIIGKPVEEWEDAEEFMRYFQCDPIIEELQALQVQVANMRQRLQQDAGQFYGIGKAPLYRRACTLIDKAAPGKASVLLLGDTGVGKEVMARSLHLRSERASGPFVALNCAAIPPDLIEAELFGVERGAYTGAQHSRMGRFERANGGTLFLDEVVELTPRAQASLLRVLQEEELERVGDSQTRKVDVRVVAATHEDLAKAVKDGRFRADLYYRLNVYPVFIPSLRERKEDIPLLVDHFLSRLHTAYGKTTLGLSDRALEACMRYDWPGNIRELENLVERGVITTDANQSISADALFPHLSHEAHSIGLSSDGELVEATPSVEPDWVERLIDSGVTLDTVEEALMQGAMKRAQNNVSEAARLLGMTRPALAYRLKKLPAEDAIEQMSKRPRPG
;
A
#
# COMPACT_ATOMS: atom_id res chain seq x y z
N MET A 1 -13.00 -32.97 -35.25
CA MET A 1 -12.46 -33.93 -36.26
C MET A 1 -10.94 -33.82 -36.26
N LYS A 2 -10.19 -34.87 -35.85
CA LYS A 2 -8.73 -34.81 -35.70
C LYS A 2 -8.05 -34.79 -37.07
N VAL A 3 -7.30 -33.73 -37.38
CA VAL A 3 -6.53 -33.60 -38.63
C VAL A 3 -5.04 -33.52 -38.29
N ASP A 4 -4.30 -34.61 -38.55
CA ASP A 4 -2.84 -34.62 -38.46
C ASP A 4 -2.27 -34.04 -39.77
N TYR A 5 -1.78 -32.80 -39.74
CA TYR A 5 -1.19 -32.17 -40.92
C TYR A 5 0.27 -32.60 -41.10
N LYS A 6 0.57 -33.27 -42.22
CA LYS A 6 1.94 -33.45 -42.74
C LYS A 6 2.11 -32.56 -43.97
N ALA A 7 3.21 -31.82 -44.05
CA ALA A 7 3.48 -30.72 -44.99
C ALA A 7 3.47 -31.04 -46.50
N SER A 8 2.90 -32.17 -46.93
CA SER A 8 2.78 -32.56 -48.33
C SER A 8 1.32 -32.82 -48.68
N GLU A 9 0.54 -31.76 -48.90
CA GLU A 9 -0.52 -31.64 -49.91
C GLU A 9 -1.34 -30.35 -49.64
N HIS A 10 -1.33 -29.44 -50.62
CA HIS A 10 -2.16 -28.23 -50.73
C HIS A 10 -1.92 -27.09 -49.72
N SER A 11 -1.07 -26.13 -50.10
CA SER A 11 -1.21 -24.74 -49.60
C SER A 11 -2.08 -23.97 -50.60
N PRO A 12 -3.24 -23.43 -50.20
CA PRO A 12 -4.07 -22.62 -51.10
C PRO A 12 -3.28 -21.41 -51.59
N THR A 13 -3.42 -21.09 -52.89
CA THR A 13 -2.64 -20.04 -53.55
C THR A 13 -2.88 -18.69 -52.89
N LEU A 14 -1.80 -17.99 -52.48
CA LEU A 14 -1.77 -16.61 -51.94
C LEU A 14 -2.49 -15.53 -52.80
N LYS A 15 -2.93 -15.89 -54.00
CA LYS A 15 -3.51 -15.00 -54.99
C LYS A 15 -4.82 -14.37 -54.50
N ASP A 16 -5.66 -15.15 -53.82
CA ASP A 16 -6.93 -14.67 -53.25
C ASP A 16 -6.75 -13.60 -52.17
N LEU A 17 -5.67 -13.67 -51.38
CA LEU A 17 -5.31 -12.67 -50.38
C LEU A 17 -4.65 -11.44 -51.01
N THR A 18 -3.82 -11.65 -52.03
CA THR A 18 -3.10 -10.55 -52.71
C THR A 18 -4.06 -9.65 -53.47
N ASP A 19 -5.07 -10.24 -54.13
CA ASP A 19 -6.11 -9.50 -54.87
C ASP A 19 -6.97 -8.58 -53.98
N ARG A 20 -6.90 -8.75 -52.65
CA ARG A 20 -7.61 -7.92 -51.67
C ARG A 20 -6.84 -6.70 -51.20
N ILE A 21 -5.56 -6.58 -51.58
CA ILE A 21 -4.76 -5.38 -51.33
C ILE A 21 -5.09 -4.34 -52.40
N ARG A 22 -5.58 -3.19 -51.96
CA ARG A 22 -5.95 -2.08 -52.83
C ARG A 22 -5.11 -0.85 -52.51
N PHE A 23 -4.43 -0.34 -53.52
CA PHE A 23 -3.71 0.92 -53.48
C PHE A 23 -4.57 1.99 -54.16
N LEU A 24 -5.04 2.96 -53.38
CA LEU A 24 -5.78 4.12 -53.83
C LEU A 24 -4.84 5.33 -53.74
N ASP A 25 -4.03 5.52 -54.78
CA ASP A 25 -2.99 6.55 -54.88
C ASP A 25 -3.56 7.96 -54.85
N ASN A 26 -4.67 8.18 -55.54
CA ASN A 26 -5.44 9.43 -55.53
C ASN A 26 -5.94 9.85 -54.14
N GLU A 27 -6.10 8.90 -53.20
CA GLU A 27 -6.48 9.15 -51.82
C GLU A 27 -5.32 9.04 -50.83
N GLY A 28 -4.15 8.57 -51.26
CA GLY A 28 -3.02 8.26 -50.38
C GLY A 28 -3.32 7.10 -49.42
N LYS A 29 -4.13 6.11 -49.83
CA LYS A 29 -4.56 5.00 -48.97
C LYS A 29 -4.20 3.63 -49.53
N ILE A 30 -3.71 2.77 -48.65
CA ILE A 30 -3.56 1.33 -48.82
C ILE A 30 -4.63 0.67 -47.95
N TRP A 31 -5.35 -0.29 -48.54
CA TRP A 31 -6.36 -1.08 -47.88
C TRP A 31 -6.06 -2.56 -48.04
N LEU A 32 -6.31 -3.34 -47.00
CA LEU A 32 -6.43 -4.79 -47.06
C LEU A 32 -7.87 -5.11 -46.67
N ASP A 33 -8.71 -5.43 -47.65
CA ASP A 33 -10.15 -5.58 -47.46
C ASP A 33 -10.78 -4.32 -46.83
N GLU A 34 -11.38 -4.41 -45.64
CA GLU A 34 -11.95 -3.28 -44.86
C GLU A 34 -10.93 -2.58 -43.93
N GLN A 35 -9.67 -3.04 -43.89
CA GLN A 35 -8.66 -2.50 -42.96
C GLN A 35 -7.73 -1.50 -43.65
N ARG A 36 -7.54 -0.33 -43.02
CA ARG A 36 -6.58 0.67 -43.46
C ARG A 36 -5.16 0.23 -43.10
N MET A 37 -4.28 0.17 -44.10
CA MET A 37 -2.90 -0.31 -43.95
C MET A 37 -1.88 0.81 -44.13
N LEU A 38 -0.74 0.74 -43.45
CA LEU A 38 0.40 1.62 -43.70
C LEU A 38 1.59 0.77 -44.16
N LEU A 39 2.36 1.30 -45.12
CA LEU A 39 3.60 0.69 -45.57
C LEU A 39 4.77 1.47 -44.96
N LEU A 40 5.48 0.83 -44.04
CA LEU A 40 6.60 1.42 -43.30
C LEU A 40 7.91 0.73 -43.70
N GLN A 41 9.00 1.49 -43.68
CA GLN A 41 10.33 0.94 -43.99
C GLN A 41 10.85 0.10 -42.82
N ALA A 42 11.32 -1.12 -43.11
CA ALA A 42 11.83 -2.05 -42.09
C ALA A 42 12.98 -1.44 -41.27
N ALA A 43 13.92 -0.75 -41.92
CA ALA A 43 15.04 -0.08 -41.24
C ALA A 43 14.58 0.99 -40.23
N ALA A 44 13.52 1.76 -40.55
CA ALA A 44 12.96 2.73 -39.62
C ALA A 44 12.35 2.05 -38.39
N MET A 45 11.71 0.88 -38.59
CA MET A 45 11.22 0.05 -37.48
C MET A 45 12.37 -0.51 -36.63
N GLY A 46 13.54 -0.79 -37.22
CA GLY A 46 14.74 -1.18 -36.49
C GLY A 46 15.24 -0.06 -35.58
N SER A 47 15.41 1.13 -36.13
CA SER A 47 15.85 2.30 -35.36
C SER A 47 14.86 2.67 -34.25
N PHE A 48 13.55 2.59 -34.52
CA PHE A 48 12.51 2.81 -33.52
C PHE A 48 12.56 1.77 -32.39
N ARG A 49 12.81 0.51 -32.72
CA ARG A 49 12.99 -0.55 -31.71
C ARG A 49 14.19 -0.27 -30.81
N ARG A 50 15.34 0.11 -31.38
CA ARG A 50 16.53 0.48 -30.59
C ARG A 50 16.21 1.61 -29.63
N GLU A 51 15.61 2.69 -30.12
CA GLU A 51 15.25 3.85 -29.29
C GLU A 51 14.32 3.47 -28.12
N LEU A 52 13.30 2.63 -28.37
CA LEU A 52 12.43 2.13 -27.31
C LEU A 52 13.16 1.26 -26.28
N VAL A 53 14.09 0.41 -26.72
CA VAL A 53 14.91 -0.41 -25.80
C VAL A 53 15.82 0.47 -24.97
N ASP A 54 16.45 1.49 -25.56
CA ASP A 54 17.33 2.43 -24.86
C ASP A 54 16.57 3.25 -23.81
N MET A 55 15.32 3.64 -24.11
CA MET A 55 14.50 4.44 -23.18
C MET A 55 13.84 3.63 -22.05
N LEU A 56 13.33 2.43 -22.37
CA LEU A 56 12.45 1.67 -21.46
C LEU A 56 13.12 0.43 -20.86
N GLY A 57 14.26 0.01 -21.42
CA GLY A 57 14.84 -1.31 -21.16
C GLY A 57 14.17 -2.42 -21.97
N VAL A 58 14.86 -3.57 -22.06
CA VAL A 58 14.48 -4.71 -22.91
C VAL A 58 13.11 -5.28 -22.52
N GLU A 59 12.86 -5.52 -21.23
CA GLU A 59 11.65 -6.20 -20.76
C GLU A 59 10.37 -5.41 -21.06
N ARG A 60 10.41 -4.08 -20.84
CA ARG A 60 9.27 -3.19 -21.11
C ARG A 60 9.04 -2.99 -22.60
N ALA A 61 10.12 -2.82 -23.37
CA ALA A 61 10.03 -2.75 -24.83
C ALA A 61 9.47 -4.06 -25.42
N LYS A 62 9.91 -5.21 -24.91
CA LYS A 62 9.39 -6.54 -25.28
C LYS A 62 7.89 -6.65 -25.02
N GLY A 63 7.42 -6.27 -23.83
CA GLY A 63 5.99 -6.21 -23.52
C GLY A 63 5.20 -5.28 -24.46
N PHE A 64 5.76 -4.11 -24.79
CA PHE A 64 5.15 -3.19 -25.74
C PHE A 64 4.98 -3.80 -27.14
N PHE A 65 6.03 -4.41 -27.70
CA PHE A 65 5.98 -5.04 -29.02
C PHE A 65 5.12 -6.31 -29.04
N LEU A 66 5.11 -7.11 -27.97
CA LEU A 66 4.19 -8.24 -27.80
C LEU A 66 2.73 -7.79 -27.88
N ARG A 67 2.37 -6.72 -27.15
CA ARG A 67 1.00 -6.17 -27.18
C ARG A 67 0.64 -5.55 -28.54
N LEU A 68 1.59 -4.90 -29.21
CA LEU A 68 1.40 -4.41 -30.58
C LEU A 68 1.08 -5.56 -31.54
N GLY A 69 1.88 -6.62 -31.51
CA GLY A 69 1.66 -7.84 -32.28
C GLY A 69 0.32 -8.49 -31.96
N TYR A 70 -0.04 -8.56 -30.67
CA TYR A 70 -1.31 -9.10 -30.19
C TYR A 70 -2.52 -8.37 -30.79
N GLN A 71 -2.49 -7.04 -30.81
CA GLN A 71 -3.57 -6.26 -31.43
C GLN A 71 -3.66 -6.49 -32.94
N SER A 72 -2.51 -6.59 -33.63
CA SER A 72 -2.48 -6.90 -35.06
C SER A 72 -3.01 -8.30 -35.37
N GLY A 73 -2.66 -9.31 -34.58
CA GLY A 73 -3.09 -10.69 -34.81
C GLY A 73 -4.59 -10.88 -34.55
N LEU A 74 -5.15 -10.18 -33.56
CA LEU A 74 -6.60 -10.16 -33.34
C LEU A 74 -7.37 -9.56 -34.52
N LYS A 75 -6.88 -8.45 -35.09
CA LYS A 75 -7.49 -7.82 -36.27
C LYS A 75 -7.40 -8.71 -37.52
N ASP A 76 -6.30 -9.42 -37.70
CA ASP A 76 -6.16 -10.36 -38.80
C ASP A 76 -6.96 -11.64 -38.61
N ALA A 77 -7.17 -12.08 -37.38
CA ALA A 77 -8.02 -13.24 -37.09
C ALA A 77 -9.49 -12.95 -37.40
N GLU A 78 -9.97 -11.75 -37.07
CA GLU A 78 -11.30 -11.25 -37.48
C GLU A 78 -11.46 -11.26 -39.01
N LEU A 79 -10.42 -10.82 -39.73
CA LEU A 79 -10.40 -10.81 -41.19
C LEU A 79 -10.38 -12.25 -41.74
N ALA A 80 -9.45 -13.10 -41.29
CA ALA A 80 -9.26 -14.46 -41.76
C ALA A 80 -10.55 -15.29 -41.72
N ARG A 81 -11.33 -15.18 -40.64
CA ARG A 81 -12.61 -15.87 -40.50
C ARG A 81 -13.66 -15.45 -41.55
N LYS A 82 -13.61 -14.21 -42.06
CA LYS A 82 -14.49 -13.73 -43.14
C LYS A 82 -14.02 -14.15 -44.53
N LEU A 83 -12.73 -14.42 -44.70
CA LEU A 83 -12.11 -14.61 -46.01
C LEU A 83 -12.41 -15.96 -46.65
N ARG A 84 -12.47 -17.02 -45.84
CA ARG A 84 -12.69 -18.41 -46.30
C ARG A 84 -13.69 -19.13 -45.37
N PRO A 85 -14.97 -18.75 -45.35
CA PRO A 85 -15.95 -19.27 -44.38
C PRO A 85 -16.24 -20.78 -44.54
N ASP A 86 -16.05 -21.32 -45.74
CA ASP A 86 -16.34 -22.73 -46.09
C ASP A 86 -15.09 -23.63 -46.06
N ALA A 87 -13.92 -23.10 -45.70
CA ALA A 87 -12.68 -23.86 -45.61
C ALA A 87 -12.61 -24.72 -44.34
N ASP A 88 -11.80 -25.77 -44.36
CA ASP A 88 -11.58 -26.58 -43.16
C ASP A 88 -10.85 -25.78 -42.06
N ALA A 89 -10.92 -26.28 -40.82
CA ALA A 89 -10.35 -25.63 -39.65
C ALA A 89 -8.84 -25.30 -39.79
N VAL A 90 -8.08 -26.16 -40.47
CA VAL A 90 -6.63 -26.02 -40.61
C VAL A 90 -6.32 -25.00 -41.71
N GLU A 91 -7.02 -25.06 -42.83
CA GLU A 91 -6.89 -24.14 -43.95
C GLU A 91 -7.30 -22.72 -43.56
N MET A 92 -8.37 -22.59 -42.76
CA MET A 92 -8.80 -21.30 -42.21
C MET A 92 -7.74 -20.73 -41.25
N PHE A 93 -7.19 -21.56 -40.35
CA PHE A 93 -6.10 -21.17 -39.44
C PHE A 93 -4.83 -20.73 -40.20
N LEU A 94 -4.47 -21.43 -41.28
CA LEU A 94 -3.30 -21.12 -42.10
C LEU A 94 -3.38 -19.75 -42.81
N THR A 95 -4.54 -19.13 -42.85
CA THR A 95 -4.71 -17.76 -43.36
C THR A 95 -3.88 -16.76 -42.55
N GLY A 96 -3.72 -16.96 -41.23
CA GLY A 96 -2.90 -16.09 -40.37
C GLY A 96 -1.43 -16.09 -40.79
N PRO A 97 -0.74 -17.24 -40.81
CA PRO A 97 0.59 -17.39 -41.38
C PRO A 97 0.74 -16.80 -42.80
N GLN A 98 -0.26 -16.97 -43.66
CA GLN A 98 -0.26 -16.40 -45.01
C GLN A 98 -0.33 -14.87 -45.00
N LEU A 99 -1.20 -14.27 -44.18
CA LEU A 99 -1.28 -12.82 -43.98
C LEU A 99 0.02 -12.25 -43.41
N HIS A 100 0.65 -12.98 -42.49
CA HIS A 100 1.94 -12.62 -41.89
C HIS A 100 3.06 -12.55 -42.95
N SER A 101 3.08 -13.52 -43.87
CA SER A 101 3.97 -13.52 -45.03
C SER A 101 3.62 -12.46 -46.07
N LEU A 102 2.33 -12.25 -46.35
CA LEU A 102 1.85 -11.23 -47.30
C LEU A 102 2.24 -9.81 -46.85
N LYS A 103 2.22 -9.54 -45.54
CA LYS A 103 2.66 -8.29 -44.94
C LYS A 103 4.18 -8.11 -44.90
N GLY A 104 4.95 -9.09 -45.38
CA GLY A 104 6.41 -9.05 -45.39
C GLY A 104 7.04 -9.16 -44.01
N MET A 105 6.33 -9.69 -43.01
CA MET A 105 6.84 -9.79 -41.64
C MET A 105 7.74 -11.02 -41.48
N VAL A 106 7.27 -12.19 -41.93
CA VAL A 106 8.00 -13.45 -41.81
C VAL A 106 7.44 -14.49 -42.79
N LYS A 107 8.30 -15.36 -43.31
CA LYS A 107 7.86 -16.57 -44.00
C LYS A 107 7.67 -17.70 -43.00
N VAL A 108 6.43 -18.16 -42.85
CA VAL A 108 6.08 -19.21 -41.90
C VAL A 108 6.11 -20.57 -42.58
N ASN A 109 6.79 -21.53 -41.97
CA ASN A 109 6.87 -22.91 -42.43
C ASN A 109 6.41 -23.86 -41.31
N PRO A 110 5.19 -24.44 -41.38
CA PRO A 110 4.73 -25.39 -40.38
C PRO A 110 5.55 -26.68 -40.41
N LEU A 111 6.13 -27.06 -39.28
CA LEU A 111 6.86 -28.32 -39.11
C LEU A 111 5.91 -29.43 -38.64
N GLU A 112 5.07 -29.11 -37.66
CA GLU A 112 4.06 -30.01 -37.09
C GLU A 112 2.86 -29.19 -36.61
N MET A 113 1.65 -29.65 -36.89
CA MET A 113 0.43 -29.03 -36.37
C MET A 113 -0.62 -30.10 -36.04
N ASN A 114 -1.25 -29.93 -34.89
CA ASN A 114 -2.42 -30.70 -34.47
C ASN A 114 -3.43 -29.73 -33.88
N ILE A 115 -4.53 -29.54 -34.61
CA ILE A 115 -5.57 -28.57 -34.29
C ILE A 115 -6.91 -29.30 -34.25
N ASP A 116 -7.53 -29.34 -33.07
CA ASP A 116 -8.90 -29.81 -32.90
C ASP A 116 -9.71 -28.75 -32.13
N ILE A 117 -10.44 -27.93 -32.88
CA ILE A 117 -11.23 -26.82 -32.34
C ILE A 117 -12.33 -27.34 -31.41
N GLU A 118 -12.97 -28.46 -31.75
CA GLU A 118 -14.12 -29.00 -31.00
C GLU A 118 -13.69 -29.49 -29.61
N ASN A 119 -12.53 -30.14 -29.53
CA ASN A 119 -11.98 -30.68 -28.29
C ASN A 119 -10.99 -29.74 -27.59
N GLY A 120 -10.76 -28.55 -28.16
CA GLY A 120 -9.82 -27.56 -27.61
C GLY A 120 -8.37 -28.03 -27.56
N GLN A 121 -7.97 -29.00 -28.41
CA GLN A 121 -6.59 -29.47 -28.52
C GLN A 121 -5.83 -28.61 -29.50
N PHE A 122 -4.63 -28.19 -29.11
CA PHE A 122 -3.79 -27.34 -29.94
C PHE A 122 -2.32 -27.61 -29.74
N TYR A 123 -1.63 -27.88 -30.83
CA TYR A 123 -0.18 -27.91 -30.88
C TYR A 123 0.28 -27.38 -32.23
N ALA A 124 1.22 -26.45 -32.22
CA ALA A 124 1.85 -25.93 -33.42
C ALA A 124 3.36 -25.79 -33.22
N ASP A 125 4.13 -26.40 -34.11
CA ASP A 125 5.57 -26.22 -34.23
C ASP A 125 5.86 -25.57 -35.58
N LEU A 126 6.30 -24.31 -35.55
CA LEU A 126 6.46 -23.50 -36.75
C LEU A 126 7.89 -22.97 -36.82
N GLU A 127 8.44 -22.99 -38.04
CA GLU A 127 9.68 -22.30 -38.36
C GLU A 127 9.38 -20.93 -38.97
N TRP A 128 10.13 -19.93 -38.51
CA TRP A 128 10.12 -18.57 -39.03
C TRP A 128 11.37 -18.28 -39.83
N GLN A 129 11.18 -18.05 -41.13
CA GLN A 129 12.24 -17.71 -42.07
C GLN A 129 12.16 -16.22 -42.42
N ASN A 130 13.31 -15.57 -42.53
CA ASN A 130 13.42 -14.15 -42.92
C ASN A 130 12.56 -13.23 -42.05
N SER A 131 12.63 -13.40 -40.73
CA SER A 131 11.99 -12.48 -39.76
C SER A 131 12.60 -11.09 -39.88
N TYR A 132 11.75 -10.09 -40.15
CA TYR A 132 12.18 -8.69 -40.20
C TYR A 132 12.76 -8.22 -38.86
N GLU A 133 12.30 -8.78 -37.74
CA GLU A 133 12.80 -8.41 -36.40
C GLU A 133 14.25 -8.85 -36.19
N VAL A 134 14.62 -10.02 -36.71
CA VAL A 134 16.01 -10.50 -36.66
C VAL A 134 16.91 -9.65 -37.56
N GLU A 135 16.44 -9.31 -38.76
CA GLU A 135 17.18 -8.44 -39.69
C GLU A 135 17.42 -7.06 -39.07
N ASN A 136 16.38 -6.48 -38.47
CA ASN A 136 16.45 -5.20 -37.78
C ASN A 136 17.42 -5.24 -36.60
N CYS A 137 17.34 -6.24 -35.72
CA CYS A 137 18.29 -6.37 -34.61
C CYS A 137 19.74 -6.45 -35.09
N ARG A 138 20.00 -7.22 -36.14
CA ARG A 138 21.35 -7.34 -36.73
C ARG A 138 21.82 -6.02 -37.33
N ALA A 139 20.97 -5.34 -38.09
CA ALA A 139 21.30 -4.06 -38.73
C ALA A 139 21.62 -2.97 -37.69
N GLU A 140 20.90 -2.97 -36.56
CA GLU A 140 21.10 -2.00 -35.47
C GLU A 140 22.19 -2.43 -34.47
N GLY A 141 22.88 -3.55 -34.71
CA GLY A 141 23.94 -4.06 -33.83
C GLY A 141 23.44 -4.53 -32.46
N MET A 142 22.16 -4.84 -32.33
CA MET A 142 21.55 -5.30 -31.09
C MET A 142 21.84 -6.80 -30.91
N SER A 143 22.65 -7.15 -29.92
CA SER A 143 22.79 -8.53 -29.44
C SER A 143 21.77 -8.79 -28.32
N SER A 144 21.17 -9.97 -28.32
CA SER A 144 20.30 -10.42 -27.23
C SER A 144 20.55 -11.88 -26.94
N ASP A 145 20.61 -12.20 -25.65
CA ASP A 145 20.58 -13.56 -25.10
C ASP A 145 19.17 -14.17 -25.11
N GLN A 146 18.15 -13.37 -25.41
CA GLN A 146 16.75 -13.79 -25.50
C GLN A 146 16.22 -13.69 -26.94
N PRO A 147 15.21 -14.52 -27.29
CA PRO A 147 14.55 -14.45 -28.59
C PRO A 147 14.00 -13.05 -28.89
N VAL A 148 14.15 -12.59 -30.14
CA VAL A 148 13.89 -11.20 -30.53
C VAL A 148 12.64 -11.00 -31.39
N CYS A 149 11.89 -12.04 -31.74
CA CYS A 149 10.72 -11.92 -32.62
C CYS A 149 9.44 -11.59 -31.83
N TRP A 150 9.40 -10.45 -31.15
CA TRP A 150 8.37 -10.13 -30.14
C TRP A 150 7.01 -9.78 -30.76
N THR A 151 6.99 -8.97 -31.81
CA THR A 151 5.75 -8.60 -32.51
C THR A 151 5.17 -9.83 -33.22
N LEU A 152 6.04 -10.63 -33.85
CA LEU A 152 5.64 -11.88 -34.50
C LEU A 152 5.02 -12.86 -33.50
N LEU A 153 5.56 -12.95 -32.28
CA LEU A 153 5.08 -13.85 -31.24
C LEU A 153 3.74 -13.39 -30.67
N GLY A 154 3.59 -12.09 -30.39
CA GLY A 154 2.31 -11.51 -29.99
C GLY A 154 1.20 -11.74 -31.02
N TYR A 155 1.54 -11.61 -32.31
CA TYR A 155 0.65 -11.93 -33.42
C TYR A 155 0.19 -13.38 -33.38
N ALA A 156 1.13 -14.34 -33.31
CA ALA A 156 0.80 -15.77 -33.30
C ALA A 156 -0.09 -16.17 -32.10
N ILE A 157 0.19 -15.60 -30.92
CA ILE A 157 -0.58 -15.81 -29.68
C ILE A 157 -2.02 -15.34 -29.86
N SER A 158 -2.23 -14.08 -30.23
CA SER A 158 -3.58 -13.50 -30.39
C SER A 158 -4.38 -14.19 -31.50
N TYR A 159 -3.76 -14.43 -32.65
CA TYR A 159 -4.42 -15.06 -33.79
C TYR A 159 -4.92 -16.45 -33.43
N SER A 160 -4.06 -17.28 -32.85
CA SER A 160 -4.41 -18.65 -32.46
C SER A 160 -5.43 -18.68 -31.33
N SER A 161 -5.32 -17.76 -30.36
CA SER A 161 -6.27 -17.67 -29.25
C SER A 161 -7.67 -17.28 -29.72
N PHE A 162 -7.76 -16.31 -30.63
CA PHE A 162 -9.02 -15.90 -31.23
C PHE A 162 -9.66 -17.04 -32.02
N PHE A 163 -8.86 -17.74 -32.83
CA PHE A 163 -9.33 -18.80 -33.69
C PHE A 163 -9.88 -20.00 -32.90
N LEU A 164 -9.25 -20.34 -31.78
CA LEU A 164 -9.65 -21.46 -30.92
C LEU A 164 -10.70 -21.11 -29.87
N GLY A 165 -10.94 -19.82 -29.59
CA GLY A 165 -11.78 -19.40 -28.48
C GLY A 165 -11.22 -19.76 -27.10
N ARG A 166 -9.93 -20.10 -27.02
CA ARG A 166 -9.19 -20.46 -25.80
C ARG A 166 -7.82 -19.78 -25.82
N GLN A 167 -7.26 -19.46 -24.66
CA GLN A 167 -5.93 -18.84 -24.62
C GLN A 167 -4.84 -19.81 -25.06
N VAL A 168 -4.07 -19.39 -26.06
CA VAL A 168 -2.90 -20.10 -26.60
C VAL A 168 -1.66 -19.26 -26.36
N LEU A 169 -0.61 -19.89 -25.85
CA LEU A 169 0.70 -19.27 -25.69
C LEU A 169 1.71 -19.91 -26.65
N TYR A 170 2.47 -19.06 -27.33
CA TYR A 170 3.64 -19.45 -28.10
C TYR A 170 4.91 -18.99 -27.41
N LYS A 171 5.96 -19.82 -27.53
CA LYS A 171 7.32 -19.44 -27.20
C LYS A 171 8.26 -19.70 -28.35
N GLU A 172 9.16 -18.76 -28.58
CA GLU A 172 10.29 -18.93 -29.50
C GLU A 172 11.37 -19.75 -28.78
N VAL A 173 11.52 -21.01 -29.17
CA VAL A 173 12.44 -21.98 -28.56
C VAL A 173 13.86 -21.91 -29.13
N SER A 174 14.01 -21.29 -30.30
CA SER A 174 15.31 -20.94 -30.88
C SER A 174 15.15 -19.69 -31.73
N CYS A 175 16.16 -18.82 -31.78
CA CYS A 175 16.11 -17.56 -32.50
C CYS A 175 17.43 -17.19 -33.17
N ARG A 176 17.38 -16.85 -34.46
CA ARG A 176 18.55 -16.35 -35.22
C ARG A 176 19.10 -15.03 -34.68
N GLY A 177 18.32 -14.28 -33.90
CA GLY A 177 18.78 -13.09 -33.18
C GLY A 177 19.74 -13.42 -32.04
N CYS A 178 19.62 -14.61 -31.45
CA CYS A 178 20.48 -15.11 -30.37
C CYS A 178 21.74 -15.83 -30.89
N GLY A 179 21.85 -16.03 -32.20
CA GLY A 179 22.92 -16.81 -32.83
C GLY A 179 22.51 -18.22 -33.26
N ASP A 180 21.26 -18.63 -33.05
CA ASP A 180 20.78 -19.94 -33.52
C ASP A 180 20.69 -20.03 -35.05
N SER A 181 20.64 -21.25 -35.58
CA SER A 181 20.54 -21.49 -37.01
C SER A 181 19.18 -21.11 -37.61
N ARG A 182 18.10 -21.21 -36.83
CA ARG A 182 16.70 -20.96 -37.25
C ARG A 182 15.85 -20.38 -36.13
N CYS A 183 14.81 -19.62 -36.50
CA CYS A 183 13.77 -19.19 -35.58
C CYS A 183 12.68 -20.26 -35.53
N ARG A 184 12.38 -20.80 -34.36
CA ARG A 184 11.37 -21.85 -34.16
C ARG A 184 10.46 -21.48 -33.00
N ILE A 185 9.16 -21.61 -33.19
CA ILE A 185 8.15 -21.35 -32.16
C ILE A 185 7.31 -22.60 -31.89
N ILE A 186 6.94 -22.78 -30.63
CA ILE A 186 6.01 -23.83 -30.19
C ILE A 186 4.81 -23.18 -29.53
N GLY A 187 3.61 -23.52 -29.99
CA GLY A 187 2.33 -23.05 -29.49
C GLY A 187 1.51 -24.16 -28.83
N LYS A 188 0.99 -23.88 -27.64
CA LYS A 188 0.12 -24.77 -26.85
C LYS A 188 -0.88 -23.95 -26.03
N PRO A 189 -1.99 -24.54 -25.54
CA PRO A 189 -2.85 -23.89 -24.56
C PRO A 189 -2.07 -23.38 -23.36
N VAL A 190 -2.48 -22.24 -22.79
CA VAL A 190 -1.79 -21.59 -21.65
C VAL A 190 -1.62 -22.55 -20.46
N GLU A 191 -2.60 -23.43 -20.23
CA GLU A 191 -2.63 -24.35 -19.10
C GLU A 191 -1.62 -25.50 -19.22
N GLU A 192 -1.01 -25.69 -20.41
CA GLU A 192 0.04 -26.69 -20.65
C GLU A 192 1.46 -26.12 -20.44
N TRP A 193 1.58 -24.84 -20.07
CA TRP A 193 2.85 -24.19 -19.77
C TRP A 193 3.03 -23.99 -18.26
N GLU A 194 4.17 -24.42 -17.71
CA GLU A 194 4.46 -24.33 -16.27
C GLU A 194 4.69 -22.89 -15.78
N ASP A 195 5.23 -22.04 -16.66
CA ASP A 195 5.67 -20.65 -16.43
C ASP A 195 4.78 -19.64 -17.19
N ALA A 196 3.54 -20.03 -17.49
CA ALA A 196 2.64 -19.20 -18.28
C ALA A 196 2.33 -17.85 -17.60
N GLU A 197 2.14 -17.85 -16.28
CA GLU A 197 1.82 -16.63 -15.51
C GLU A 197 2.89 -15.54 -15.64
N GLU A 198 4.17 -15.92 -15.61
CA GLU A 198 5.28 -14.98 -15.75
C GLU A 198 5.28 -14.34 -17.13
N PHE A 199 5.13 -15.15 -18.18
CA PHE A 199 5.04 -14.64 -19.54
C PHE A 199 3.82 -13.76 -19.76
N MET A 200 2.69 -14.10 -19.14
CA MET A 200 1.45 -13.32 -19.29
C MET A 200 1.55 -11.91 -18.68
N ARG A 201 2.52 -11.64 -17.78
CA ARG A 201 2.79 -10.29 -17.26
C ARG A 201 3.16 -9.30 -18.36
N TYR A 202 3.80 -9.75 -19.46
CA TYR A 202 4.09 -8.86 -20.59
C TYR A 202 2.84 -8.27 -21.26
N PHE A 203 1.65 -8.84 -21.05
CA PHE A 203 0.39 -8.31 -21.56
C PHE A 203 -0.28 -7.29 -20.62
N GLN A 204 0.27 -7.08 -19.41
CA GLN A 204 -0.16 -6.02 -18.51
C GLN A 204 0.43 -4.66 -18.95
N CYS A 205 -0.34 -3.59 -18.79
CA CYS A 205 0.12 -2.24 -19.08
C CYS A 205 0.65 -1.61 -17.80
N ASP A 206 1.98 -1.49 -17.68
CA ASP A 206 2.61 -0.85 -16.53
C ASP A 206 2.79 0.66 -16.79
N PRO A 207 2.08 1.55 -16.07
CA PRO A 207 2.17 2.99 -16.29
C PRO A 207 3.45 3.56 -15.65
N ILE A 208 4.53 3.57 -16.44
CA ILE A 208 5.87 4.05 -16.02
C ILE A 208 5.83 5.45 -15.40
N ILE A 209 4.98 6.34 -15.92
CA ILE A 209 4.90 7.71 -15.45
C ILE A 209 4.40 7.81 -14.00
N GLU A 210 3.46 6.95 -13.61
CA GLU A 210 2.90 6.93 -12.25
C GLU A 210 3.94 6.41 -11.25
N GLU A 211 4.68 5.38 -11.62
CA GLU A 211 5.78 4.83 -10.81
C GLU A 211 6.90 5.86 -10.62
N LEU A 212 7.29 6.58 -11.69
CA LEU A 212 8.28 7.66 -11.60
C LEU A 212 7.82 8.80 -10.69
N GLN A 213 6.56 9.21 -10.79
CA GLN A 213 5.99 10.24 -9.91
C GLN A 213 5.98 9.77 -8.46
N ALA A 214 5.57 8.52 -8.19
CA ALA A 214 5.57 7.94 -6.85
C ALA A 214 6.99 7.90 -6.25
N LEU A 215 7.98 7.45 -7.02
CA LEU A 215 9.38 7.43 -6.59
C LEU A 215 9.94 8.83 -6.33
N GLN A 216 9.63 9.81 -7.18
CA GLN A 216 10.03 11.20 -6.97
C GLN A 216 9.47 11.77 -5.66
N VAL A 217 8.19 11.51 -5.38
CA VAL A 217 7.55 11.90 -4.12
C VAL A 217 8.23 11.23 -2.93
N GLN A 218 8.51 9.93 -3.01
CA GLN A 218 9.21 9.21 -1.94
C GLN A 218 10.61 9.77 -1.68
N VAL A 219 11.41 10.03 -2.73
CA VAL A 219 12.75 10.59 -2.60
C VAL A 219 12.71 12.01 -2.02
N ALA A 220 11.79 12.86 -2.49
CA ALA A 220 11.60 14.19 -1.94
C ALA A 220 11.28 14.13 -0.44
N ASN A 221 10.39 13.22 -0.05
CA ASN A 221 9.99 13.04 1.34
C ASN A 221 11.12 12.46 2.20
N MET A 222 11.94 11.53 1.69
CA MET A 222 13.10 11.01 2.42
C MET A 222 14.18 12.09 2.63
N ARG A 223 14.46 12.90 1.61
CA ARG A 223 15.38 14.04 1.73
C ARG A 223 14.87 15.05 2.75
N GLN A 224 13.57 15.30 2.75
CA GLN A 224 12.92 16.17 3.71
C GLN A 224 13.05 15.64 5.15
N ARG A 225 12.93 14.32 5.38
CA ARG A 225 13.15 13.70 6.71
C ARG A 225 14.53 13.90 7.27
N LEU A 226 15.56 13.82 6.42
CA LEU A 226 16.95 14.06 6.84
C LEU A 226 17.20 15.52 7.24
N GLN A 227 16.31 16.45 6.87
CA GLN A 227 16.41 17.88 7.21
C GLN A 227 15.47 18.32 8.34
N GLN A 228 14.54 17.47 8.81
CA GLN A 228 13.34 17.92 9.55
C GLN A 228 13.26 17.60 11.06
N ASP A 229 14.37 17.47 11.77
CA ASP A 229 14.35 17.38 13.25
C ASP A 229 14.01 18.72 13.97
N ALA A 230 13.61 19.78 13.26
CA ALA A 230 13.46 21.13 13.79
C ALA A 230 12.03 21.70 13.69
N GLY A 231 11.26 21.66 14.78
CA GLY A 231 10.15 22.60 15.06
C GLY A 231 8.76 22.27 14.50
N GLN A 232 8.52 21.05 14.01
CA GLN A 232 7.44 20.76 13.07
C GLN A 232 5.99 20.90 13.59
N PHE A 233 5.74 20.85 14.90
CA PHE A 233 4.38 20.98 15.47
C PHE A 233 3.97 22.40 15.85
N TYR A 234 4.82 23.40 15.61
CA TYR A 234 4.51 24.78 15.93
C TYR A 234 3.77 25.47 14.79
N GLY A 235 2.59 26.03 15.10
CA GLY A 235 1.72 26.70 14.13
C GLY A 235 0.65 25.78 13.51
N ILE A 236 0.59 24.50 13.89
CA ILE A 236 -0.48 23.59 13.46
C ILE A 236 -1.68 23.77 14.38
N GLY A 237 -2.55 24.71 14.00
CA GLY A 237 -3.77 25.04 14.72
C GLY A 237 -4.31 26.44 14.37
N LYS A 238 -5.62 26.58 14.41
CA LYS A 238 -6.35 27.85 14.22
C LYS A 238 -7.01 28.33 15.51
N ALA A 239 -7.06 27.51 16.55
CA ALA A 239 -7.64 27.85 17.84
C ALA A 239 -7.09 29.18 18.40
N PRO A 240 -7.96 30.13 18.82
CA PRO A 240 -7.52 31.42 19.34
C PRO A 240 -6.57 31.31 20.54
N LEU A 241 -6.81 30.35 21.44
CA LEU A 241 -5.96 30.10 22.61
C LEU A 241 -4.57 29.62 22.20
N TYR A 242 -4.49 28.71 21.22
CA TYR A 242 -3.21 28.23 20.69
C TYR A 242 -2.44 29.34 19.96
N ARG A 243 -3.12 30.12 19.11
CA ARG A 243 -2.51 31.26 18.41
C ARG A 243 -1.97 32.32 19.38
N ARG A 244 -2.65 32.53 20.52
CA ARG A 244 -2.14 33.41 21.58
C ARG A 244 -0.86 32.86 22.19
N ALA A 245 -0.77 31.57 22.47
CA ALA A 245 0.46 30.93 22.95
C ALA A 245 1.60 31.09 21.94
N CYS A 246 1.36 30.82 20.65
CA CYS A 246 2.35 31.06 19.60
C CYS A 246 2.79 32.53 19.53
N THR A 247 1.86 33.47 19.60
CA THR A 247 2.19 34.91 19.60
C THR A 247 3.08 35.29 20.79
N LEU A 248 2.87 34.70 21.97
CA LEU A 248 3.72 34.91 23.14
C LEU A 248 5.13 34.32 22.92
N ILE A 249 5.23 33.13 22.33
CA ILE A 249 6.52 32.53 21.96
C ILE A 249 7.26 33.41 20.95
N ASP A 250 6.60 33.88 19.90
CA ASP A 250 7.20 34.75 18.88
C ASP A 250 7.70 36.07 19.50
N LYS A 251 6.97 36.64 20.46
CA LYS A 251 7.38 37.85 21.19
C LYS A 251 8.54 37.60 22.15
N ALA A 252 8.60 36.44 22.78
CA ALA A 252 9.70 36.09 23.67
C ALA A 252 10.96 35.69 22.91
N ALA A 253 10.86 35.22 21.67
CA ALA A 253 11.98 34.63 20.93
C ALA A 253 13.22 35.54 20.80
N PRO A 254 13.12 36.85 20.48
CA PRO A 254 14.27 37.75 20.40
C PRO A 254 14.91 38.05 21.77
N GLY A 255 14.17 37.87 22.86
CA GLY A 255 14.64 38.17 24.21
C GLY A 255 15.56 37.10 24.81
N LYS A 256 16.36 37.50 25.80
CA LYS A 256 17.18 36.59 26.63
C LYS A 256 16.45 36.05 27.86
N ALA A 257 15.23 36.51 28.12
CA ALA A 257 14.47 36.14 29.30
C ALA A 257 14.20 34.63 29.36
N SER A 258 14.19 34.09 30.58
CA SER A 258 13.68 32.76 30.89
C SER A 258 12.20 32.67 30.54
N VAL A 259 11.82 31.55 29.93
CA VAL A 259 10.43 31.28 29.54
C VAL A 259 9.95 30.06 30.31
N LEU A 260 8.77 30.18 30.93
CA LEU A 260 8.12 29.10 31.66
C LEU A 260 6.91 28.61 30.86
N LEU A 261 6.98 27.38 30.34
CA LEU A 261 5.91 26.72 29.62
C LEU A 261 5.02 25.96 30.61
N LEU A 262 3.75 26.35 30.68
CA LEU A 262 2.74 25.76 31.54
C LEU A 262 1.73 25.00 30.68
N GLY A 263 1.36 23.80 31.09
CA GLY A 263 0.29 23.04 30.43
C GLY A 263 0.40 21.54 30.72
N ASP A 264 -0.68 20.82 30.40
CA ASP A 264 -0.81 19.39 30.67
C ASP A 264 0.30 18.55 30.01
N THR A 265 0.42 17.29 30.42
CA THR A 265 1.35 16.35 29.78
C THR A 265 0.92 16.08 28.33
N GLY A 266 1.88 15.98 27.42
CA GLY A 266 1.59 15.68 26.00
C GLY A 266 1.05 16.82 25.14
N VAL A 267 0.97 18.08 25.63
CA VAL A 267 0.52 19.23 24.81
C VAL A 267 1.57 19.77 23.81
N GLY A 268 2.78 19.19 23.79
CA GLY A 268 3.86 19.60 22.88
C GLY A 268 4.78 20.71 23.42
N LYS A 269 5.03 20.75 24.74
CA LYS A 269 5.91 21.75 25.39
C LYS A 269 7.32 21.79 24.79
N GLU A 270 7.92 20.63 24.50
CA GLU A 270 9.24 20.57 23.86
C GLU A 270 9.25 21.24 22.47
N VAL A 271 8.18 21.08 21.70
CA VAL A 271 8.10 21.66 20.35
C VAL A 271 7.98 23.18 20.41
N MET A 272 7.24 23.68 21.40
CA MET A 272 7.18 25.12 21.71
C MET A 272 8.56 25.65 22.10
N ALA A 273 9.31 24.93 22.93
CA ALA A 273 10.67 25.31 23.33
C ALA A 273 11.65 25.31 22.14
N ARG A 274 11.60 24.29 21.29
CA ARG A 274 12.40 24.23 20.05
C ARG A 274 12.06 25.39 19.12
N SER A 275 10.78 25.70 18.96
CA SER A 275 10.31 26.79 18.12
C SER A 275 10.69 28.17 18.64
N LEU A 276 10.71 28.37 19.96
CA LEU A 276 11.25 29.56 20.60
C LEU A 276 12.76 29.71 20.28
N HIS A 277 13.52 28.62 20.37
CA HIS A 277 14.95 28.62 20.06
C HIS A 277 15.24 28.96 18.60
N LEU A 278 14.55 28.31 17.65
CA LEU A 278 14.72 28.53 16.21
C LEU A 278 14.37 29.95 15.76
N ARG A 279 13.50 30.65 16.51
CA ARG A 279 13.11 32.05 16.26
C ARG A 279 13.95 33.06 17.03
N SER A 280 14.90 32.60 17.85
CA SER A 280 15.77 33.45 18.64
C SER A 280 17.05 33.80 17.90
N GLU A 281 17.77 34.81 18.40
CA GLU A 281 19.12 35.14 17.91
C GLU A 281 20.13 34.00 18.11
N ARG A 282 19.78 32.98 18.91
CA ARG A 282 20.61 31.81 19.21
C ARG A 282 20.25 30.57 18.40
N ALA A 283 19.46 30.71 17.33
CA ALA A 283 19.01 29.58 16.50
C ALA A 283 20.14 28.74 15.87
N SER A 284 21.34 29.33 15.70
CA SER A 284 22.54 28.62 15.24
C SER A 284 23.31 27.92 16.37
N GLY A 285 23.00 28.23 17.63
CA GLY A 285 23.58 27.61 18.82
C GLY A 285 22.93 26.27 19.16
N PRO A 286 23.48 25.52 20.13
CA PRO A 286 22.95 24.22 20.51
C PRO A 286 21.58 24.35 21.21
N PHE A 287 20.63 23.50 20.84
CA PHE A 287 19.42 23.24 21.62
C PHE A 287 19.58 21.92 22.38
N VAL A 288 19.57 22.00 23.71
CA VAL A 288 19.68 20.82 24.57
C VAL A 288 18.38 20.65 25.34
N ALA A 289 17.70 19.52 25.17
CA ALA A 289 16.53 19.16 25.95
C ALA A 289 16.89 18.14 27.05
N LEU A 290 16.31 18.33 28.23
CA LEU A 290 16.42 17.42 29.36
C LEU A 290 15.04 17.23 30.01
N ASN A 291 14.61 15.99 30.16
CA ASN A 291 13.45 15.65 30.97
C ASN A 291 13.93 15.29 32.39
N CYS A 292 13.56 16.12 33.38
CA CYS A 292 13.99 15.94 34.76
C CYS A 292 13.38 14.69 35.41
N ALA A 293 12.14 14.34 35.06
CA ALA A 293 11.46 13.16 35.58
C ALA A 293 12.06 11.83 35.10
N ALA A 294 12.81 11.84 33.98
CA ALA A 294 13.45 10.65 33.43
C ALA A 294 14.79 10.30 34.11
N ILE A 295 15.33 11.18 34.95
CA ILE A 295 16.66 11.04 35.56
C ILE A 295 16.49 10.82 37.07
N PRO A 296 17.15 9.81 37.66
CA PRO A 296 17.13 9.62 39.10
C PRO A 296 17.55 10.90 39.86
N PRO A 297 16.89 11.26 40.96
CA PRO A 297 17.20 12.47 41.74
C PRO A 297 18.68 12.59 42.13
N ASP A 298 19.36 11.47 42.39
CA ASP A 298 20.78 11.44 42.77
C ASP A 298 21.73 11.79 41.61
N LEU A 299 21.29 11.63 40.35
CA LEU A 299 22.10 11.85 39.16
C LEU A 299 21.77 13.16 38.45
N ILE A 300 20.65 13.80 38.78
CA ILE A 300 20.17 14.99 38.06
C ILE A 300 21.14 16.17 38.15
N GLU A 301 21.78 16.35 39.31
CA GLU A 301 22.76 17.42 39.52
C GLU A 301 24.02 17.18 38.66
N ALA A 302 24.52 15.95 38.62
CA ALA A 302 25.68 15.58 37.82
C ALA A 302 25.41 15.66 36.31
N GLU A 303 24.19 15.31 35.84
CA GLU A 303 23.82 15.47 34.44
C GLU A 303 23.69 16.95 34.05
N LEU A 304 23.06 17.79 34.90
CA LEU A 304 22.86 19.21 34.61
C LEU A 304 24.16 20.01 34.61
N PHE A 305 24.95 19.88 35.68
CA PHE A 305 26.11 20.75 35.94
C PHE A 305 27.45 20.07 35.66
N GLY A 306 27.46 18.76 35.43
CA GLY A 306 28.66 17.98 35.19
C GLY A 306 29.27 17.44 36.48
N VAL A 307 30.22 16.53 36.33
CA VAL A 307 30.91 15.88 37.45
C VAL A 307 32.41 15.86 37.18
N GLU A 308 33.18 16.13 38.22
CA GLU A 308 34.64 16.04 38.19
C GLU A 308 35.11 14.69 38.75
N ARG A 309 36.26 14.20 38.27
CA ARG A 309 36.80 12.90 38.69
C ARG A 309 36.95 12.84 40.21
N GLY A 310 36.35 11.82 40.84
CA GLY A 310 36.43 11.59 42.28
C GLY A 310 35.32 12.25 43.13
N ALA A 311 34.30 12.85 42.51
CA ALA A 311 33.20 13.49 43.24
C ALA A 311 32.27 12.52 44.02
N TYR A 312 32.13 11.27 43.58
CA TYR A 312 31.39 10.20 44.27
C TYR A 312 31.88 8.80 43.84
N THR A 313 31.43 7.74 44.53
CA THR A 313 31.71 6.33 44.21
C THR A 313 31.13 5.95 42.85
N GLY A 314 31.93 6.08 41.78
CA GLY A 314 31.52 5.81 40.40
C GLY A 314 32.07 6.81 39.36
N ALA A 315 32.53 7.98 39.78
CA ALA A 315 33.06 9.02 38.89
C ALA A 315 34.52 8.74 38.44
N GLN A 316 34.72 7.74 37.57
CA GLN A 316 36.04 7.40 37.01
C GLN A 316 36.57 8.45 36.00
N HIS A 317 35.67 9.19 35.34
CA HIS A 317 35.99 10.22 34.36
C HIS A 317 35.18 11.49 34.60
N SER A 318 35.77 12.66 34.35
CA SER A 318 35.06 13.94 34.37
C SER A 318 34.13 14.03 33.16
N ARG A 319 32.91 14.54 33.36
CA ARG A 319 31.89 14.65 32.32
C ARG A 319 31.25 16.03 32.33
N MET A 320 31.16 16.65 31.15
CA MET A 320 30.50 17.95 30.97
C MET A 320 29.00 17.85 31.22
N GLY A 321 28.47 18.84 31.94
CA GLY A 321 27.03 18.97 32.19
C GLY A 321 26.23 19.43 30.96
N ARG A 322 24.90 19.33 31.04
CA ARG A 322 23.99 19.86 30.01
C ARG A 322 24.08 21.37 29.85
N PHE A 323 24.34 22.12 30.91
CA PHE A 323 24.57 23.57 30.82
C PHE A 323 25.80 23.91 29.96
N GLU A 324 26.92 23.23 30.19
CA GLU A 324 28.13 23.44 29.38
C GLU A 324 27.89 23.08 27.90
N ARG A 325 27.12 22.01 27.64
CA ARG A 325 26.76 21.59 26.27
C ARG A 325 25.79 22.53 25.57
N ALA A 326 24.99 23.29 26.34
CA ALA A 326 24.04 24.27 25.83
C ALA A 326 24.64 25.68 25.72
N ASN A 327 25.93 25.85 26.01
CA ASN A 327 26.60 27.14 26.01
C ASN A 327 26.49 27.83 24.63
N GLY A 328 26.13 29.11 24.62
CA GLY A 328 25.82 29.88 23.40
C GLY A 328 24.45 29.58 22.80
N GLY A 329 23.65 28.71 23.42
CA GLY A 329 22.40 28.19 22.89
C GLY A 329 21.24 28.26 23.89
N THR A 330 20.44 27.19 23.93
CA THR A 330 19.23 27.09 24.77
C THR A 330 19.14 25.73 25.46
N LEU A 331 18.84 25.73 26.76
CA LEU A 331 18.56 24.54 27.56
C LEU A 331 17.07 24.49 27.89
N PHE A 332 16.41 23.42 27.45
CA PHE A 332 15.04 23.11 27.80
C PHE A 332 14.98 22.10 28.95
N LEU A 333 14.29 22.46 30.02
CA LEU A 333 14.08 21.65 31.21
C LEU A 333 12.60 21.27 31.32
N ASP A 334 12.27 20.03 30.99
CA ASP A 334 10.92 19.49 31.18
C ASP A 334 10.76 18.94 32.60
N GLU A 335 9.57 19.12 33.15
CA GLU A 335 9.21 18.80 34.55
C GLU A 335 10.19 19.37 35.58
N VAL A 336 10.44 20.68 35.53
CA VAL A 336 11.39 21.40 36.41
C VAL A 336 11.09 21.25 37.91
N VAL A 337 9.84 20.90 38.26
CA VAL A 337 9.41 20.67 39.65
C VAL A 337 10.10 19.46 40.30
N GLU A 338 10.58 18.51 39.50
CA GLU A 338 11.28 17.29 39.95
C GLU A 338 12.75 17.52 40.35
N LEU A 339 13.24 18.76 40.24
CA LEU A 339 14.61 19.09 40.65
C LEU A 339 14.81 18.95 42.16
N THR A 340 15.91 18.32 42.56
CA THR A 340 16.30 18.26 43.98
C THR A 340 16.59 19.67 44.53
N PRO A 341 16.44 19.92 45.85
CA PRO A 341 16.69 21.24 46.42
C PRO A 341 18.09 21.80 46.13
N ARG A 342 19.09 20.92 46.03
CA ARG A 342 20.46 21.26 45.67
C ARG A 342 20.58 21.65 44.20
N ALA A 343 19.98 20.88 43.29
CA ALA A 343 19.94 21.24 41.87
C ALA A 343 19.18 22.57 41.63
N GLN A 344 18.11 22.83 42.41
CA GLN A 344 17.40 24.12 42.37
C GLN A 344 18.32 25.29 42.79
N ALA A 345 19.16 25.11 43.82
CA ALA A 345 20.12 26.12 44.25
C ALA A 345 21.18 26.41 43.16
N SER A 346 21.73 25.37 42.55
CA SER A 346 22.71 25.51 41.45
C SER A 346 22.08 26.15 40.21
N LEU A 347 20.84 25.78 39.87
CA LEU A 347 20.10 26.39 38.76
C LEU A 347 19.86 27.89 39.00
N LEU A 348 19.50 28.27 40.24
CA LEU A 348 19.34 29.68 40.61
C LEU A 348 20.63 30.47 40.40
N ARG A 349 21.77 29.91 40.83
CA ARG A 349 23.09 30.53 40.65
C ARG A 349 23.40 30.76 39.16
N VAL A 350 23.17 29.76 38.31
CA VAL A 350 23.35 29.90 36.86
C VAL A 350 22.46 30.99 36.26
N LEU A 351 21.20 31.10 36.70
CA LEU A 351 20.25 32.11 36.20
C LEU A 351 20.53 33.54 36.70
N GLN A 352 21.31 33.69 37.76
CA GLN A 352 21.64 34.99 38.37
C GLN A 352 23.04 35.47 37.98
N GLU A 353 24.02 34.58 38.04
CA GLU A 353 25.45 34.89 37.91
C GLU A 353 26.05 34.42 36.58
N GLU A 354 25.32 33.64 35.77
CA GLU A 354 25.84 33.00 34.54
C GLU A 354 27.06 32.08 34.82
N GLU A 355 27.12 31.53 36.03
CA GLU A 355 28.24 30.74 36.55
C GLU A 355 27.77 29.39 37.08
N LEU A 356 28.55 28.34 36.82
CA LEU A 356 28.34 26.99 37.34
C LEU A 356 29.62 26.38 37.90
N GLU A 357 29.47 25.42 38.80
CA GLU A 357 30.52 24.54 39.32
C GLU A 357 30.09 23.10 39.09
N ARG A 358 31.05 22.23 38.70
CA ARG A 358 30.79 20.79 38.58
C ARG A 358 30.65 20.18 39.96
N VAL A 359 29.91 19.08 40.05
CA VAL A 359 29.82 18.31 41.31
C VAL A 359 31.21 17.83 41.70
N GLY A 360 31.67 18.22 42.89
CA GLY A 360 32.99 17.87 43.42
C GLY A 360 34.14 18.76 42.94
N ASP A 361 33.86 19.85 42.21
CA ASP A 361 34.85 20.80 41.71
C ASP A 361 34.72 22.16 42.40
N SER A 362 35.82 22.86 42.58
CA SER A 362 35.87 24.25 43.08
C SER A 362 36.06 25.28 41.97
N GLN A 363 36.25 24.84 40.72
CA GLN A 363 36.42 25.73 39.58
C GLN A 363 35.06 26.25 39.07
N THR A 364 34.84 27.55 39.23
CA THR A 364 33.69 28.25 38.65
C THR A 364 33.89 28.46 37.13
N ARG A 365 32.82 28.26 36.36
CA ARG A 365 32.81 28.35 34.89
C ARG A 365 31.67 29.24 34.43
N LYS A 366 31.96 30.20 33.56
CA LYS A 366 30.93 31.06 32.94
C LYS A 366 30.23 30.35 31.79
N VAL A 367 28.91 30.45 31.74
CA VAL A 367 28.07 29.89 30.67
C VAL A 367 27.02 30.90 30.24
N ASP A 368 26.83 31.05 28.93
CA ASP A 368 25.74 31.85 28.38
C ASP A 368 24.65 30.93 27.81
N VAL A 369 23.63 30.63 28.61
CA VAL A 369 22.56 29.68 28.27
C VAL A 369 21.20 30.31 28.49
N ARG A 370 20.36 30.30 27.45
CA ARG A 370 18.95 30.66 27.60
C ARG A 370 18.21 29.46 28.20
N VAL A 371 17.48 29.68 29.29
CA VAL A 371 16.72 28.62 29.95
C VAL A 371 15.25 28.69 29.57
N VAL A 372 14.68 27.55 29.16
CA VAL A 372 13.25 27.35 28.96
C VAL A 372 12.82 26.22 29.90
N ALA A 373 11.97 26.53 30.87
CA ALA A 373 11.46 25.55 31.81
C ALA A 373 10.04 25.15 31.43
N ALA A 374 9.65 23.90 31.72
CA ALA A 374 8.32 23.39 31.52
C ALA A 374 7.86 22.59 32.74
N THR A 375 6.55 22.62 33.01
CA THR A 375 5.91 21.71 33.96
C THR A 375 4.40 21.62 33.68
N HIS A 376 3.79 20.53 34.12
CA HIS A 376 2.33 20.39 34.21
C HIS A 376 1.76 20.73 35.60
N GLU A 377 2.60 20.80 36.64
CA GLU A 377 2.16 21.13 38.00
C GLU A 377 2.05 22.63 38.24
N ASP A 378 1.21 23.03 39.19
CA ASP A 378 1.17 24.40 39.69
C ASP A 378 2.40 24.68 40.57
N LEU A 379 3.40 25.34 39.95
CA LEU A 379 4.62 25.78 40.62
C LEU A 379 4.36 26.69 41.82
N ALA A 380 3.32 27.54 41.79
CA ALA A 380 3.02 28.42 42.92
C ALA A 380 2.53 27.61 44.13
N LYS A 381 1.80 26.52 43.88
CA LYS A 381 1.43 25.55 44.92
C LYS A 381 2.65 24.76 45.41
N ALA A 382 3.52 24.29 44.51
CA ALA A 382 4.76 23.58 44.88
C ALA A 382 5.69 24.43 45.77
N VAL A 383 5.71 25.75 45.58
CA VAL A 383 6.42 26.70 46.47
C VAL A 383 5.78 26.76 47.85
N LYS A 384 4.44 26.86 47.94
CA LYS A 384 3.73 26.88 49.23
C LYS A 384 3.93 25.58 50.02
N ASP A 385 4.01 24.46 49.31
CA ASP A 385 4.21 23.12 49.89
C ASP A 385 5.69 22.86 50.27
N GLY A 386 6.60 23.81 50.02
CA GLY A 386 8.03 23.69 50.34
C GLY A 386 8.83 22.76 49.42
N ARG A 387 8.22 22.27 48.31
CA ARG A 387 8.89 21.41 47.32
C ARG A 387 9.76 22.20 46.34
N PHE A 388 9.42 23.47 46.11
CA PHE A 388 10.13 24.34 45.17
C PHE A 388 10.53 25.65 45.82
N ARG A 389 11.72 26.16 45.52
CA ARG A 389 12.20 27.42 46.12
C ARG A 389 11.49 28.64 45.51
N ALA A 390 11.09 29.57 46.38
CA ALA A 390 10.40 30.79 45.98
C ALA A 390 11.27 31.70 45.09
N ASP A 391 12.57 31.83 45.39
CA ASP A 391 13.53 32.65 44.64
C ASP A 391 13.72 32.16 43.19
N LEU A 392 13.87 30.84 43.01
CA LEU A 392 13.95 30.21 41.70
C LEU A 392 12.65 30.35 40.91
N TYR A 393 11.49 30.19 41.57
CA TYR A 393 10.19 30.39 40.94
C TYR A 393 10.06 31.79 40.34
N TYR A 394 10.40 32.85 41.07
CA TYR A 394 10.34 34.21 40.53
C TYR A 394 11.30 34.45 39.37
N ARG A 395 12.44 33.73 39.32
CA ARG A 395 13.42 33.84 38.23
C ARG A 395 13.02 33.03 36.98
N LEU A 396 12.25 31.96 37.13
CA LEU A 396 11.72 31.18 36.01
C LEU A 396 10.41 31.79 35.48
N ASN A 397 9.54 32.29 36.36
CA ASN A 397 8.24 32.84 36.02
C ASN A 397 8.30 34.30 35.50
N VAL A 398 9.38 34.65 34.80
CA VAL A 398 9.54 35.98 34.18
C VAL A 398 8.63 36.12 32.96
N TYR A 399 8.49 35.04 32.18
CA TYR A 399 7.64 35.00 31.00
C TYR A 399 6.85 33.68 30.93
N PRO A 400 5.70 33.60 31.62
CA PRO A 400 4.85 32.41 31.56
C PRO A 400 4.08 32.32 30.25
N VAL A 401 4.08 31.14 29.64
CA VAL A 401 3.30 30.81 28.44
C VAL A 401 2.45 29.59 28.75
N PHE A 402 1.14 29.78 28.76
CA PHE A 402 0.17 28.70 28.90
C PHE A 402 -0.12 28.06 27.55
N ILE A 403 0.05 26.74 27.46
CA ILE A 403 -0.24 25.93 26.27
C ILE A 403 -1.55 25.19 26.53
N PRO A 404 -2.63 25.48 25.76
CA PRO A 404 -3.93 24.88 25.99
C PRO A 404 -3.92 23.37 25.70
N SER A 405 -4.72 22.64 26.47
CA SER A 405 -4.96 21.21 26.28
C SER A 405 -5.79 20.97 25.01
N LEU A 406 -5.71 19.77 24.41
CA LEU A 406 -6.37 19.46 23.14
C LEU A 406 -7.91 19.59 23.24
N ARG A 407 -8.49 19.28 24.41
CA ARG A 407 -9.92 19.51 24.70
C ARG A 407 -10.36 20.98 24.61
N GLU A 408 -9.46 21.93 24.83
CA GLU A 408 -9.72 23.38 24.73
C GLU A 408 -9.53 23.92 23.30
N ARG A 409 -9.01 23.08 22.38
CA ARG A 409 -8.73 23.41 20.98
C ARG A 409 -9.15 22.29 20.03
N LYS A 410 -10.35 21.74 20.24
CA LYS A 410 -10.90 20.63 19.44
C LYS A 410 -10.94 20.96 17.94
N GLU A 411 -11.13 22.21 17.56
CA GLU A 411 -11.08 22.67 16.15
C GLU A 411 -9.72 22.46 15.46
N ASP A 412 -8.65 22.24 16.21
CA ASP A 412 -7.32 21.93 15.66
C ASP A 412 -7.13 20.44 15.36
N ILE A 413 -7.99 19.55 15.88
CA ILE A 413 -7.85 18.09 15.75
C ILE A 413 -7.77 17.67 14.27
N PRO A 414 -8.65 18.11 13.36
CA PRO A 414 -8.58 17.70 11.95
C PRO A 414 -7.22 18.06 11.31
N LEU A 415 -6.71 19.27 11.60
CA LEU A 415 -5.43 19.73 11.06
C LEU A 415 -4.25 18.92 11.60
N LEU A 416 -4.29 18.52 12.87
CA LEU A 416 -3.28 17.66 13.48
C LEU A 416 -3.32 16.26 12.89
N VAL A 417 -4.52 15.70 12.70
CA VAL A 417 -4.72 14.39 12.09
C VAL A 417 -4.16 14.35 10.67
N ASP A 418 -4.51 15.32 9.83
CA ASP A 418 -4.01 15.39 8.44
C ASP A 418 -2.48 15.45 8.41
N HIS A 419 -1.89 16.22 9.31
CA HIS A 419 -0.44 16.31 9.45
C HIS A 419 0.19 14.96 9.84
N PHE A 420 -0.39 14.28 10.84
CA PHE A 420 0.10 12.98 11.26
C PHE A 420 -0.02 11.94 10.16
N LEU A 421 -1.16 11.88 9.47
CA LEU A 421 -1.37 10.97 8.35
C LEU A 421 -0.33 11.16 7.25
N SER A 422 -0.09 12.40 6.81
CA SER A 422 0.92 12.71 5.79
C SER A 422 2.31 12.18 6.17
N ARG A 423 2.71 12.38 7.43
CA ARG A 423 4.00 11.93 7.95
C ARG A 423 4.08 10.41 8.09
N LEU A 424 3.00 9.78 8.58
CA LEU A 424 2.89 8.34 8.81
C LEU A 424 2.78 7.56 7.50
N HIS A 425 2.05 8.06 6.50
CA HIS A 425 1.98 7.43 5.18
C HIS A 425 3.36 7.27 4.56
N THR A 426 4.15 8.32 4.67
CA THR A 426 5.55 8.31 4.23
C THR A 426 6.39 7.33 5.08
N ALA A 427 6.06 7.12 6.37
CA ALA A 427 6.89 6.35 7.30
C ALA A 427 6.72 4.85 7.07
N TYR A 428 5.48 4.45 6.85
CA TYR A 428 5.08 3.08 6.62
C TYR A 428 5.02 2.70 5.14
N GLY A 429 5.26 3.65 4.21
CA GLY A 429 5.15 3.40 2.77
C GLY A 429 3.73 2.99 2.35
N LYS A 430 2.72 3.49 3.06
CA LYS A 430 1.33 3.04 3.00
C LYS A 430 0.39 4.24 2.97
N THR A 431 -0.52 4.28 2.00
CA THR A 431 -1.49 5.39 1.86
C THR A 431 -2.89 4.92 2.27
N THR A 432 -3.55 5.69 3.12
CA THR A 432 -4.98 5.52 3.47
C THR A 432 -5.79 6.67 2.88
N LEU A 433 -7.11 6.51 2.73
CA LEU A 433 -7.99 7.58 2.25
C LEU A 433 -8.26 8.69 3.28
N GLY A 434 -7.76 8.52 4.50
CA GLY A 434 -7.97 9.42 5.63
C GLY A 434 -8.80 8.77 6.72
N LEU A 435 -9.24 9.56 7.69
CA LEU A 435 -10.23 9.11 8.68
C LEU A 435 -11.61 9.08 8.01
N SER A 436 -12.40 8.07 8.33
CA SER A 436 -13.84 8.12 8.07
C SER A 436 -14.51 9.24 8.88
N ASP A 437 -15.62 9.78 8.40
CA ASP A 437 -16.34 10.86 9.09
C ASP A 437 -16.71 10.49 10.54
N ARG A 438 -17.12 9.23 10.75
CA ARG A 438 -17.41 8.68 12.09
C ARG A 438 -16.16 8.66 12.98
N ALA A 439 -15.01 8.31 12.43
CA ALA A 439 -13.74 8.32 13.17
C ALA A 439 -13.33 9.74 13.55
N LEU A 440 -13.49 10.70 12.63
CA LEU A 440 -13.21 12.11 12.90
C LEU A 440 -14.15 12.67 13.98
N GLU A 441 -15.45 12.35 13.91
CA GLU A 441 -16.41 12.76 14.94
C GLU A 441 -16.06 12.19 16.31
N ALA A 442 -15.68 10.91 16.39
CA ALA A 442 -15.21 10.30 17.63
C ALA A 442 -13.99 11.03 18.20
N CYS A 443 -13.02 11.37 17.35
CA CYS A 443 -11.86 12.17 17.73
C CYS A 443 -12.25 13.56 18.28
N MET A 444 -13.26 14.21 17.70
CA MET A 444 -13.74 15.52 18.17
C MET A 444 -14.46 15.44 19.53
N ARG A 445 -15.15 14.32 19.82
CA ARG A 445 -15.87 14.14 21.08
C ARG A 445 -14.95 13.76 22.24
N TYR A 446 -13.89 13.03 21.97
CA TYR A 446 -12.94 12.55 22.99
C TYR A 446 -12.21 13.68 23.72
N ASP A 447 -11.87 13.46 25.00
CA ASP A 447 -11.30 14.48 25.89
C ASP A 447 -9.77 14.57 25.85
N TRP A 448 -9.10 13.59 25.22
CA TRP A 448 -7.66 13.57 24.98
C TRP A 448 -6.80 13.79 26.24
N PRO A 449 -6.87 12.90 27.26
CA PRO A 449 -6.05 13.00 28.48
C PRO A 449 -4.54 13.02 28.19
N GLY A 450 -4.07 12.33 27.14
CA GLY A 450 -2.68 12.36 26.69
C GLY A 450 -2.39 13.38 25.58
N ASN A 451 -3.34 14.26 25.27
CA ASN A 451 -3.25 15.37 24.32
C ASN A 451 -2.67 14.92 22.95
N ILE A 452 -1.68 15.64 22.42
CA ILE A 452 -1.13 15.44 21.08
C ILE A 452 -0.41 14.09 20.98
N ARG A 453 0.26 13.66 22.07
CA ARG A 453 0.97 12.37 22.11
C ARG A 453 0.01 11.19 21.98
N GLU A 454 -1.14 11.25 22.64
CA GLU A 454 -2.18 10.24 22.50
C GLU A 454 -2.79 10.26 21.09
N LEU A 455 -3.09 11.45 20.55
CA LEU A 455 -3.60 11.60 19.18
C LEU A 455 -2.65 10.99 18.14
N GLU A 456 -1.35 11.28 18.24
CA GLU A 456 -0.31 10.74 17.36
C GLU A 456 -0.29 9.20 17.38
N ASN A 457 -0.22 8.61 18.57
CA ASN A 457 -0.20 7.15 18.75
C ASN A 457 -1.48 6.50 18.20
N LEU A 458 -2.63 7.15 18.39
CA LEU A 458 -3.92 6.62 18.01
C LEU A 458 -4.12 6.66 16.49
N VAL A 459 -3.68 7.74 15.82
CA VAL A 459 -3.65 7.83 14.36
C VAL A 459 -2.64 6.84 13.76
N GLU A 460 -1.46 6.69 14.38
CA GLU A 460 -0.46 5.70 13.97
C GLU A 460 -1.01 4.27 13.99
N ARG A 461 -1.68 3.88 15.10
CA ARG A 461 -2.38 2.59 15.18
C ARG A 461 -3.41 2.43 14.05
N GLY A 462 -4.16 3.48 13.75
CA GLY A 462 -5.13 3.48 12.64
C GLY A 462 -4.49 3.18 11.29
N VAL A 463 -3.35 3.81 10.98
CA VAL A 463 -2.58 3.58 9.73
C VAL A 463 -2.02 2.15 9.67
N ILE A 464 -1.54 1.62 10.79
CA ILE A 464 -1.02 0.24 10.86
C ILE A 464 -2.14 -0.77 10.60
N THR A 465 -3.29 -0.58 11.24
CA THR A 465 -4.41 -1.55 11.26
C THR A 465 -5.21 -1.56 9.95
N THR A 466 -5.36 -0.42 9.28
CA THR A 466 -6.24 -0.25 8.10
C THR A 466 -5.50 -0.60 6.82
N ASP A 467 -6.02 -1.43 5.91
CA ASP A 467 -5.34 -1.76 4.65
C ASP A 467 -5.08 -0.55 3.73
N ALA A 468 -4.17 -0.72 2.76
CA ALA A 468 -3.86 0.32 1.79
C ALA A 468 -5.09 0.73 0.98
N ASN A 469 -5.22 2.03 0.68
CA ASN A 469 -6.36 2.64 -0.02
C ASN A 469 -7.73 2.45 0.65
N GLN A 470 -7.78 2.15 1.94
CA GLN A 470 -9.01 2.15 2.74
C GLN A 470 -9.08 3.36 3.68
N SER A 471 -10.29 3.66 4.18
CA SER A 471 -10.53 4.70 5.17
C SER A 471 -10.35 4.15 6.58
N ILE A 472 -9.74 4.92 7.47
CA ILE A 472 -9.52 4.53 8.87
C ILE A 472 -10.86 4.61 9.62
N SER A 473 -11.33 3.47 10.11
CA SER A 473 -12.61 3.36 10.82
C SER A 473 -12.51 3.85 12.27
N ALA A 474 -13.66 4.19 12.86
CA ALA A 474 -13.73 4.58 14.27
C ALA A 474 -13.29 3.42 15.19
N ASP A 475 -13.58 2.17 14.81
CA ASP A 475 -13.23 0.98 15.59
C ASP A 475 -11.72 0.72 15.58
N ALA A 476 -11.02 1.03 14.49
CA ALA A 476 -9.56 0.97 14.42
C ALA A 476 -8.90 2.01 15.37
N LEU A 477 -9.57 3.15 15.55
CA LEU A 477 -9.11 4.23 16.42
C LEU A 477 -9.50 4.02 17.88
N PHE A 478 -10.69 3.52 18.17
CA PHE A 478 -11.26 3.40 19.51
C PHE A 478 -11.96 2.05 19.70
N PRO A 479 -11.22 0.95 19.82
CA PRO A 479 -11.79 -0.39 19.93
C PRO A 479 -12.60 -0.61 21.22
N HIS A 480 -12.48 0.29 22.19
CA HIS A 480 -13.17 0.24 23.49
C HIS A 480 -14.25 1.29 23.67
N LEU A 481 -14.46 2.20 22.70
CA LEU A 481 -15.65 3.03 22.73
C LEU A 481 -16.83 2.12 22.37
N SER A 482 -17.61 1.75 23.39
CA SER A 482 -18.93 1.17 23.19
C SER A 482 -19.69 2.01 22.17
N HIS A 483 -20.38 1.36 21.25
CA HIS A 483 -21.36 2.02 20.39
C HIS A 483 -22.50 2.57 21.26
N GLU A 484 -22.28 3.67 21.97
CA GLU A 484 -23.31 4.49 22.60
C GLU A 484 -23.69 5.60 21.61
N ALA A 485 -24.95 5.93 21.32
CA ALA A 485 -26.25 5.39 21.72
C ALA A 485 -27.28 5.87 20.67
N HIS A 486 -28.41 5.16 20.52
CA HIS A 486 -29.58 5.51 19.70
C HIS A 486 -29.29 5.83 18.22
N SER A 487 -28.80 4.87 17.45
CA SER A 487 -28.96 4.95 15.99
C SER A 487 -30.43 4.68 15.67
N ILE A 488 -31.10 5.62 15.00
CA ILE A 488 -32.42 5.38 14.41
C ILE A 488 -32.15 4.86 13.00
N GLY A 489 -32.48 3.60 12.75
CA GLY A 489 -32.40 2.95 11.45
C GLY A 489 -33.71 3.10 10.68
N LEU A 490 -33.66 2.76 9.39
CA LEU A 490 -34.85 2.61 8.56
C LEU A 490 -35.11 1.11 8.35
N SER A 491 -36.32 0.65 8.63
CA SER A 491 -36.74 -0.71 8.27
C SER A 491 -36.85 -0.83 6.73
N SER A 492 -36.94 -2.07 6.23
CA SER A 492 -37.25 -2.35 4.82
C SER A 492 -38.55 -1.70 4.35
N ASP A 493 -39.46 -1.41 5.28
CA ASP A 493 -40.77 -0.80 5.04
C ASP A 493 -40.74 0.73 5.21
N GLY A 494 -39.57 1.32 5.44
CA GLY A 494 -39.37 2.77 5.52
C GLY A 494 -39.73 3.40 6.87
N GLU A 495 -39.91 2.59 7.92
CA GLU A 495 -40.21 3.09 9.26
C GLU A 495 -38.93 3.36 10.06
N LEU A 496 -38.97 4.39 10.92
CA LEU A 496 -37.88 4.71 11.84
C LEU A 496 -37.90 3.74 13.01
N VAL A 497 -36.87 2.91 13.14
CA VAL A 497 -36.70 1.94 14.22
C VAL A 497 -35.47 2.28 15.04
N GLU A 498 -35.53 2.14 16.37
CA GLU A 498 -34.32 2.17 17.17
C GLU A 498 -33.45 0.97 16.79
N ALA A 499 -32.32 1.23 16.14
CA ALA A 499 -31.30 0.23 15.89
C ALA A 499 -30.57 0.00 17.21
N THR A 500 -31.15 -0.85 18.06
CA THR A 500 -30.39 -1.55 19.08
C THR A 500 -29.41 -2.48 18.37
N PRO A 501 -28.12 -2.49 18.72
CA PRO A 501 -27.19 -3.49 18.23
C PRO A 501 -27.52 -4.83 18.92
N SER A 502 -28.60 -5.48 18.49
CA SER A 502 -28.93 -6.82 18.94
C SER A 502 -28.10 -7.82 18.13
N VAL A 503 -27.18 -8.48 18.83
CA VAL A 503 -26.50 -9.70 18.38
C VAL A 503 -27.42 -10.93 18.60
N GLU A 504 -28.70 -10.71 18.90
CA GLU A 504 -29.67 -11.81 18.99
C GLU A 504 -30.21 -12.13 17.60
N PRO A 505 -30.10 -13.38 17.13
CA PRO A 505 -30.49 -13.71 15.78
C PRO A 505 -32.02 -13.71 15.62
N ASP A 506 -32.51 -12.71 14.87
CA ASP A 506 -33.90 -12.54 14.40
C ASP A 506 -34.48 -13.79 13.69
N TRP A 507 -33.65 -14.76 13.31
CA TRP A 507 -34.13 -16.03 12.76
C TRP A 507 -34.80 -16.94 13.79
N VAL A 508 -34.45 -16.84 15.08
CA VAL A 508 -35.00 -17.72 16.13
C VAL A 508 -36.47 -17.40 16.39
N GLU A 509 -36.81 -16.11 16.51
CA GLU A 509 -38.21 -15.69 16.66
C GLU A 509 -39.04 -16.05 15.43
N ARG A 510 -38.52 -15.81 14.22
CA ARG A 510 -39.19 -16.21 12.97
C ARG A 510 -39.44 -17.72 12.89
N LEU A 511 -38.53 -18.54 13.42
CA LEU A 511 -38.69 -20.00 13.45
C LEU A 511 -39.75 -20.44 14.45
N ILE A 512 -39.81 -19.80 15.61
CA ILE A 512 -40.86 -20.03 16.63
C ILE A 512 -42.23 -19.63 16.07
N ASP A 513 -42.33 -18.46 15.43
CA ASP A 513 -43.57 -17.95 14.83
C ASP A 513 -44.05 -18.79 13.64
N SER A 514 -43.13 -19.42 12.90
CA SER A 514 -43.46 -20.30 11.79
C SER A 514 -44.06 -21.66 12.22
N GLY A 515 -44.07 -21.96 13.51
CA GLY A 515 -44.62 -23.21 14.06
C GLY A 515 -43.81 -24.46 13.72
N VAL A 516 -42.58 -24.31 13.21
CA VAL A 516 -41.67 -25.40 12.90
C VAL A 516 -41.12 -25.99 14.21
N THR A 517 -41.23 -27.31 14.36
CA THR A 517 -40.77 -28.01 15.57
C THR A 517 -39.26 -28.16 15.58
N LEU A 518 -38.66 -28.26 16.77
CA LEU A 518 -37.22 -28.50 16.90
C LEU A 518 -36.76 -29.74 16.11
N ASP A 519 -37.57 -30.80 16.12
CA ASP A 519 -37.27 -32.05 15.42
C ASP A 519 -37.18 -31.87 13.89
N THR A 520 -38.04 -31.03 13.29
CA THR A 520 -38.01 -30.78 11.84
C THR A 520 -36.82 -29.92 11.42
N VAL A 521 -36.40 -28.97 12.28
CA VAL A 521 -35.16 -28.22 12.08
C VAL A 521 -33.95 -29.16 12.16
N GLU A 522 -33.91 -30.03 13.17
CA GLU A 522 -32.82 -30.99 13.37
C GLU A 522 -32.74 -31.96 12.18
N GLU A 523 -33.87 -32.45 11.68
CA GLU A 523 -33.93 -33.31 10.49
C GLU A 523 -33.43 -32.60 9.24
N ALA A 524 -33.90 -31.38 8.96
CA ALA A 524 -33.49 -30.62 7.79
C ALA A 524 -31.98 -30.33 7.79
N LEU A 525 -31.42 -30.03 8.97
CA LEU A 525 -29.97 -29.83 9.15
C LEU A 525 -29.19 -31.13 8.92
N MET A 526 -29.66 -32.26 9.44
CA MET A 526 -29.03 -33.57 9.22
C MET A 526 -29.06 -33.99 7.75
N GLN A 527 -30.21 -33.86 7.07
CA GLN A 527 -30.33 -34.18 5.65
C GLN A 527 -29.49 -33.23 4.78
N GLY A 528 -29.48 -31.93 5.09
CA GLY A 528 -28.65 -30.94 4.40
C GLY A 528 -27.16 -31.22 4.53
N ALA A 529 -26.69 -31.58 5.73
CA ALA A 529 -25.30 -31.97 5.97
C ALA A 529 -24.92 -33.26 5.22
N MET A 530 -25.81 -34.27 5.20
CA MET A 530 -25.60 -35.52 4.46
C MET A 530 -25.51 -35.30 2.95
N LYS A 531 -26.36 -34.43 2.39
CA LYS A 531 -26.32 -34.07 0.97
C LYS A 531 -25.02 -33.37 0.60
N ARG A 532 -24.58 -32.43 1.43
CA ARG A 532 -23.34 -31.67 1.21
C ARG A 532 -22.08 -32.53 1.38
N ALA A 533 -22.13 -33.51 2.26
CA ALA A 533 -21.08 -34.49 2.49
C ALA A 533 -21.14 -35.72 1.56
N GLN A 534 -21.98 -35.71 0.52
CA GLN A 534 -22.15 -36.82 -0.44
C GLN A 534 -22.37 -38.18 0.27
N ASN A 535 -23.25 -38.22 1.27
CA ASN A 535 -23.56 -39.39 2.11
C ASN A 535 -22.41 -39.92 2.98
N ASN A 536 -21.35 -39.14 3.19
CA ASN A 536 -20.30 -39.48 4.15
C ASN A 536 -20.67 -39.03 5.58
N VAL A 537 -21.04 -39.99 6.43
CA VAL A 537 -21.48 -39.74 7.82
C VAL A 537 -20.40 -39.08 8.69
N SER A 538 -19.12 -39.38 8.47
CA SER A 538 -18.04 -38.77 9.25
C SER A 538 -17.87 -37.28 8.91
N GLU A 539 -17.97 -36.95 7.63
CA GLU A 539 -17.85 -35.58 7.15
C GLU A 539 -19.12 -34.75 7.47
N ALA A 540 -20.30 -35.34 7.35
CA ALA A 540 -21.55 -34.72 7.79
C ALA A 540 -21.56 -34.42 9.30
N ALA A 541 -21.02 -35.33 10.14
CA ALA A 541 -20.91 -35.12 11.58
C ALA A 541 -19.96 -33.97 11.91
N ARG A 542 -18.85 -33.85 11.17
CA ARG A 542 -17.90 -32.74 11.27
C ARG A 542 -18.54 -31.40 10.92
N LEU A 543 -19.34 -31.35 9.84
CA LEU A 543 -20.09 -30.16 9.44
C LEU A 543 -21.11 -29.70 10.48
N LEU A 544 -21.70 -30.65 11.22
CA LEU A 544 -22.68 -30.38 12.28
C LEU A 544 -22.05 -30.24 13.68
N GLY A 545 -20.72 -30.28 13.79
CA GLY A 545 -20.02 -30.12 15.07
C GLY A 545 -20.27 -31.25 16.08
N MET A 546 -20.63 -32.45 15.63
CA MET A 546 -20.91 -33.60 16.50
C MET A 546 -20.05 -34.82 16.15
N THR A 547 -20.04 -35.82 17.04
CA THR A 547 -19.26 -37.04 16.82
C THR A 547 -19.98 -37.99 15.84
N ARG A 548 -19.22 -38.75 15.05
CA ARG A 548 -19.77 -39.75 14.11
C ARG A 548 -20.79 -40.71 14.75
N PRO A 549 -20.58 -41.27 15.96
CA PRO A 549 -21.58 -42.13 16.61
C PRO A 549 -22.87 -41.37 16.96
N ALA A 550 -22.76 -40.10 17.37
CA ALA A 550 -23.93 -39.28 17.72
C ALA A 550 -24.81 -38.97 16.50
N LEU A 551 -24.21 -38.66 15.35
CA LEU A 551 -24.96 -38.47 14.11
C LEU A 551 -25.57 -39.79 13.61
N ALA A 552 -24.82 -40.89 13.66
CA ALA A 552 -25.31 -42.21 13.24
C ALA A 552 -26.49 -42.71 14.09
N TYR A 553 -26.50 -42.41 15.39
CA TYR A 553 -27.61 -42.72 16.29
C TYR A 553 -28.85 -41.89 15.95
N ARG A 554 -28.70 -40.59 15.70
CA ARG A 554 -29.81 -39.70 15.33
C ARG A 554 -30.41 -40.04 13.96
N LEU A 555 -29.57 -40.38 12.97
CA LEU A 555 -30.04 -40.83 11.66
C LEU A 555 -30.85 -42.14 11.72
N LYS A 556 -30.54 -43.04 12.67
CA LYS A 556 -31.31 -44.27 12.90
C LYS A 556 -32.64 -44.07 13.61
N LYS A 557 -32.81 -42.93 14.28
CA LYS A 557 -34.01 -42.61 15.07
C LYS A 557 -35.10 -41.93 14.23
N LEU A 558 -34.79 -41.59 12.97
CA LEU A 558 -35.76 -41.11 11.99
C LEU A 558 -36.75 -42.23 11.64
N PRO A 559 -38.07 -42.01 11.75
CA PRO A 559 -39.06 -43.00 11.33
C PRO A 559 -38.94 -43.26 9.82
N ALA A 560 -38.85 -44.53 9.45
CA ALA A 560 -38.81 -44.98 8.07
C ALA A 560 -40.21 -44.98 7.45
N GLU A 561 -40.71 -43.81 7.05
CA GLU A 561 -41.88 -43.67 6.18
C GLU A 561 -41.53 -42.69 5.06
N ASP A 562 -41.02 -43.22 3.94
CA ASP A 562 -41.12 -42.70 2.55
C ASP A 562 -40.09 -43.35 1.59
N ALA A 563 -39.97 -44.68 1.63
CA ALA A 563 -39.09 -45.43 0.72
C ALA A 563 -39.83 -46.48 -0.15
N ILE A 564 -41.16 -46.40 -0.27
CA ILE A 564 -41.94 -47.43 -1.03
C ILE A 564 -42.64 -46.88 -2.29
N GLU A 565 -42.75 -45.56 -2.52
CA GLU A 565 -43.53 -45.07 -3.68
C GLU A 565 -42.73 -44.78 -4.97
N GLN A 566 -41.38 -44.82 -4.96
CA GLN A 566 -40.57 -44.53 -6.17
C GLN A 566 -40.00 -45.77 -6.90
N MET A 567 -40.28 -47.00 -6.45
CA MET A 567 -39.82 -48.23 -7.11
C MET A 567 -40.87 -48.94 -8.00
N SER A 568 -42.10 -48.41 -8.15
CA SER A 568 -43.19 -49.08 -8.90
C SER A 568 -43.43 -48.60 -10.34
N LYS A 569 -42.54 -47.82 -10.95
CA LYS A 569 -42.64 -47.47 -12.39
C LYS A 569 -41.32 -47.66 -13.13
N ARG A 570 -40.99 -48.91 -13.45
CA ARG A 570 -40.27 -49.25 -14.69
C ARG A 570 -41.16 -50.16 -15.54
N PRO A 571 -41.34 -49.87 -16.84
CA PRO A 571 -42.10 -50.72 -17.73
C PRO A 571 -41.28 -51.99 -18.06
N ARG A 572 -41.96 -53.15 -18.14
CA ARG A 572 -41.38 -54.39 -18.68
C ARG A 572 -41.62 -54.47 -20.19
N PRO A 573 -40.74 -55.18 -20.92
CA PRO A 573 -40.64 -55.10 -22.37
C PRO A 573 -41.76 -55.89 -23.06
N GLY A 574 -42.20 -55.36 -24.20
CA GLY A 574 -42.99 -56.01 -25.24
C GLY A 574 -42.53 -55.44 -26.58
#